data_AF-A0A7C9VPS0-F1
#
_entry.id   AF-A0A7C9VPS0-F1
#
_cell.length_a   1.000
_cell.length_b   1.000
_cell.length_c   1.000
_cell.angle_alpha   90.00
_cell.angle_beta   90.00
_cell.angle_gamma   90.00
#
_symmetry.space_group_name_H-M   'P 1'
#
loop_
_entity.id
_entity.type
_entity.pdbx_description
1 polymer ?
#
loop_
_entity_poly.entity_id
_entity_poly.type
_entity_poly.pdbx_seq_one_letter_code
_entity_poly.pdbx_strand_id
1 'polypeptide(L)'
;GGEQAAGTMAIVAEAAAARRGKPMEPEKLEAMKAQIIDVFEKQMDVFATSGRLLDDGVIDPRDTRAVLTNVLAICREAEQRNPQKVQFSVARP
;
A
#
# COMPACT_ATOMS: atom_id res chain seq x y z
N GLY A 1 -7.99 -6.94 5.44
CA GLY A 1 -7.82 -7.60 4.13
C GLY A 1 -9.09 -7.47 3.30
N GLY A 2 -9.04 -7.86 2.02
CA GLY A 2 -10.14 -7.70 1.05
C GLY A 2 -11.48 -8.25 1.54
N GLU A 3 -11.49 -9.41 2.21
CA GLU A 3 -12.71 -10.02 2.77
C GLU A 3 -13.35 -9.18 3.88
N GLN A 4 -12.55 -8.57 4.75
CA GLN A 4 -13.05 -7.65 5.79
C GLN A 4 -13.65 -6.39 5.16
N ALA A 5 -12.98 -5.82 4.15
CA ALA A 5 -13.49 -4.66 3.42
C ALA A 5 -14.81 -4.98 2.70
N ALA A 6 -14.87 -6.12 2.00
CA ALA A 6 -16.06 -6.62 1.34
C ALA A 6 -17.22 -6.85 2.32
N GLY A 7 -16.94 -7.44 3.49
CA GLY A 7 -17.93 -7.64 4.54
C GLY A 7 -18.52 -6.33 5.05
N THR A 8 -17.69 -5.33 5.37
CA THR A 8 -18.17 -4.00 5.78
C THR A 8 -18.98 -3.33 4.68
N MET A 9 -18.52 -3.37 3.43
CA MET A 9 -19.23 -2.77 2.30
C MET A 9 -20.57 -3.47 2.02
N ALA A 10 -20.65 -4.79 2.18
CA ALA A 10 -21.88 -5.55 2.04
C ALA A 10 -22.92 -5.16 3.10
N ILE A 11 -22.51 -5.06 4.37
CA ILE A 11 -23.40 -4.63 5.46
C ILE A 11 -23.97 -3.24 5.19
N VAL A 12 -23.12 -2.29 4.74
CA VAL A 12 -23.54 -0.93 4.41
C VAL A 12 -24.49 -0.92 3.21
N ALA A 13 -24.20 -1.71 2.17
CA ALA A 13 -25.02 -1.81 0.98
C ALA A 13 -26.42 -2.39 1.28
N GLU A 14 -26.47 -3.48 2.07
CA GLU A 14 -27.72 -4.12 2.49
C GLU A 14 -28.59 -3.17 3.32
N ALA A 15 -27.99 -2.50 4.31
CA ALA A 15 -28.70 -1.52 5.13
C ALA A 15 -29.24 -0.34 4.30
N ALA A 16 -28.47 0.14 3.31
CA ALA A 16 -28.90 1.21 2.42
C ALA A 16 -30.03 0.76 1.46
N ALA A 17 -29.96 -0.47 0.96
CA ALA A 17 -30.96 -1.07 0.07
C ALA A 17 -32.30 -1.28 0.79
N ALA A 18 -32.25 -1.78 2.03
CA ALA A 18 -33.42 -1.92 2.91
C ALA A 18 -34.10 -0.57 3.17
N ARG A 19 -33.32 0.49 3.48
CA ARG A 19 -33.85 1.86 3.68
C ARG A 19 -34.54 2.42 2.44
N ARG A 20 -34.16 1.98 1.24
CA ARG A 20 -34.76 2.42 -0.04
C ARG A 20 -35.93 1.54 -0.49
N GLY A 21 -36.35 0.57 0.33
CA GLY A 21 -37.44 -0.37 0.00
C GLY A 21 -37.10 -1.32 -1.15
N LYS A 22 -35.81 -1.51 -1.46
CA LYS A 22 -35.33 -2.37 -2.54
C LYS A 22 -34.26 -3.32 -1.98
N PRO A 23 -34.64 -4.36 -1.22
CA PRO A 23 -33.68 -5.31 -0.67
C PRO A 23 -32.85 -5.95 -1.80
N MET A 24 -31.57 -6.21 -1.51
CA MET A 24 -30.69 -6.89 -2.46
C MET A 24 -30.91 -8.41 -2.38
N GLU A 25 -30.95 -9.05 -3.55
CA GLU A 25 -30.92 -10.51 -3.62
C GLU A 25 -29.58 -11.05 -3.09
N PRO A 26 -29.58 -12.16 -2.31
CA PRO A 26 -28.38 -12.73 -1.75
C PRO A 26 -27.26 -12.98 -2.78
N GLU A 27 -27.62 -13.47 -3.97
CA GLU A 27 -26.66 -13.71 -5.06
C GLU A 27 -25.95 -12.43 -5.53
N LYS A 28 -26.67 -11.29 -5.56
CA LYS A 28 -26.07 -10.00 -5.93
C LYS A 28 -25.14 -9.47 -4.86
N LEU A 29 -25.46 -9.73 -3.60
CA LEU A 29 -24.62 -9.34 -2.46
C LEU A 29 -23.32 -10.15 -2.46
N GLU A 30 -23.39 -11.46 -2.69
CA GLU A 30 -22.21 -12.31 -2.80
C GLU A 30 -21.36 -11.97 -4.03
N ALA A 31 -21.98 -11.68 -5.18
CA ALA A 31 -21.25 -11.19 -6.36
C ALA A 31 -20.52 -9.87 -6.08
N MET A 32 -21.16 -8.93 -5.37
CA MET A 32 -20.53 -7.67 -4.97
C MET A 32 -19.35 -7.90 -4.02
N LYS A 33 -19.50 -8.78 -3.02
CA LYS A 33 -18.40 -9.15 -2.11
C LYS A 33 -17.22 -9.74 -2.88
N ALA A 34 -17.48 -10.70 -3.77
CA ALA A 34 -16.45 -11.34 -4.57
C ALA A 34 -15.68 -10.33 -5.44
N GLN A 35 -16.38 -9.36 -6.05
CA GLN A 35 -15.76 -8.27 -6.80
C GLN A 35 -14.85 -7.40 -5.93
N ILE A 36 -15.29 -7.05 -4.73
CA ILE A 36 -14.49 -6.23 -3.81
C ILE A 36 -13.25 -7.00 -3.37
N ILE A 37 -13.37 -8.29 -3.05
CA ILE A 37 -12.24 -9.15 -2.69
C ILE A 37 -11.22 -9.18 -3.83
N ASP A 38 -11.65 -9.47 -5.05
CA ASP A 38 -10.77 -9.53 -6.24
C ASP A 38 -10.03 -8.21 -6.51
N VAL A 39 -10.72 -7.07 -6.36
CA VAL A 39 -10.09 -5.75 -6.49
C VAL A 39 -8.98 -5.56 -5.45
N PHE A 40 -9.25 -5.90 -4.19
CA PHE A 40 -8.27 -5.76 -3.12
C PHE A 40 -7.09 -6.72 -3.29
N GLU A 41 -7.33 -7.97 -3.66
CA GLU A 41 -6.28 -8.96 -3.90
C GLU A 41 -5.32 -8.50 -5.01
N LYS A 42 -5.86 -8.00 -6.13
CA LYS A 42 -5.05 -7.44 -7.23
C LYS A 42 -4.21 -6.24 -6.81
N GLN A 43 -4.72 -5.41 -5.90
CA GLN A 43 -4.00 -4.24 -5.42
C GLN A 43 -2.94 -4.56 -4.38
N MET A 44 -3.11 -5.65 -3.63
CA MET A 44 -2.15 -6.11 -2.61
C MET A 44 -0.99 -6.93 -3.21
N ASP A 45 -0.97 -7.16 -4.52
CA ASP A 45 0.14 -7.82 -5.18
C ASP A 45 1.45 -7.03 -5.00
N VAL A 46 2.54 -7.77 -4.83
CA VAL A 46 3.85 -7.19 -4.52
C VAL A 46 4.39 -6.34 -5.68
N PHE A 47 4.19 -6.78 -6.93
CA PHE A 47 4.61 -6.01 -8.10
C PHE A 47 3.71 -4.80 -8.33
N ALA A 48 2.42 -4.92 -8.00
CA ALA A 48 1.49 -3.79 -8.04
C ALA A 48 1.85 -2.72 -7.00
N THR A 49 2.44 -3.11 -5.87
CA THR A 49 2.90 -2.19 -4.81
C THR A 49 4.20 -1.51 -5.23
N SER A 50 5.23 -2.29 -5.57
CA SER A 50 6.54 -1.75 -5.96
C SER A 50 6.50 -0.99 -7.28
N GLY A 51 5.68 -1.43 -8.25
CA GLY A 51 5.49 -0.73 -9.53
C GLY A 51 4.84 0.66 -9.39
N ARG A 52 4.24 0.95 -8.24
CA ARG A 52 3.70 2.27 -7.87
C ARG A 52 4.60 3.05 -6.92
N LEU A 53 5.80 2.54 -6.62
CA LEU A 53 6.77 3.16 -5.72
C LEU A 53 6.20 3.40 -4.30
N LEU A 54 5.31 2.49 -3.84
CA LEU A 54 4.79 2.50 -2.48
C LEU A 54 5.76 1.85 -1.47
N ASP A 55 6.83 1.24 -1.98
CA ASP A 55 7.99 0.73 -1.27
C ASP A 55 9.26 1.02 -2.09
N ASP A 56 10.43 0.90 -1.44
CA ASP A 56 11.74 1.11 -2.07
C ASP A 56 12.29 -0.16 -2.78
N GLY A 57 11.48 -1.22 -2.87
CA GLY A 57 11.82 -2.46 -3.57
C GLY A 57 11.46 -3.72 -2.80
N VAL A 58 11.15 -4.78 -3.56
CA VAL A 58 11.00 -6.14 -3.06
C VAL A 58 12.37 -6.77 -2.88
N ILE A 59 12.61 -7.40 -1.73
CA ILE A 59 13.85 -8.11 -1.43
C ILE A 59 13.58 -9.58 -1.12
N ASP A 60 14.59 -10.42 -1.31
CA ASP A 60 14.56 -11.78 -0.78
C ASP A 60 14.48 -11.69 0.76
N PRO A 61 13.55 -12.39 1.43
CA PRO A 61 13.45 -12.37 2.88
C PRO A 61 14.76 -12.73 3.59
N ARG A 62 15.62 -13.55 2.97
CA ARG A 62 16.94 -13.94 3.51
C ARG A 62 17.93 -12.77 3.56
N ASP A 63 17.72 -11.74 2.73
CA ASP A 63 18.58 -10.56 2.63
C ASP A 63 18.18 -9.44 3.60
N THR A 64 17.04 -9.56 4.29
CA THR A 64 16.51 -8.56 5.22
C THR A 64 17.56 -8.00 6.17
N ARG A 65 18.38 -8.87 6.81
CA ARG A 65 19.42 -8.43 7.74
C ARG A 65 20.52 -7.61 7.05
N ALA A 66 20.93 -8.00 5.85
CA ALA A 66 21.97 -7.31 5.11
C ALA A 66 21.48 -5.92 4.65
N VAL A 67 20.25 -5.84 4.14
CA VAL A 67 19.62 -4.58 3.75
C VAL A 67 19.49 -3.63 4.94
N LEU A 68 18.95 -4.10 6.07
CA LEU A 68 18.84 -3.29 7.29
C LEU A 68 20.21 -2.80 7.79
N THR A 69 21.23 -3.68 7.76
CA THR A 69 22.61 -3.30 8.14
C THR A 69 23.12 -2.16 7.26
N ASN A 70 22.90 -2.26 5.95
CA ASN A 70 23.32 -1.24 4.99
C ASN A 70 22.60 0.10 5.22
N VAL A 71 21.26 0.07 5.35
CA VAL A 71 20.45 1.28 5.58
C VAL A 71 20.86 1.99 6.88
N LEU A 72 21.04 1.24 7.97
CA LEU A 72 21.48 1.81 9.25
C LEU A 72 22.89 2.40 9.17
N ALA A 73 23.81 1.77 8.43
CA ALA A 73 25.15 2.30 8.20
C ALA A 73 25.09 3.63 7.42
N ILE A 74 24.25 3.71 6.38
CA ILE A 74 24.03 4.95 5.60
C ILE A 74 23.48 6.07 6.49
N CYS A 75 22.47 5.78 7.32
CA CYS A 75 21.92 6.77 8.25
C CYS A 75 23.00 7.29 9.21
N ARG A 76 23.79 6.38 9.80
CA ARG A 76 24.87 6.75 10.71
C ARG A 76 25.97 7.58 10.02
N GLU A 77 26.33 7.24 8.79
CA GLU A 77 27.29 8.03 8.01
C GLU A 77 26.74 9.44 7.75
N ALA A 78 25.46 9.55 7.39
CA ALA A 78 24.82 10.84 7.15
C ALA A 78 24.80 11.74 8.41
N GLU A 79 24.52 11.16 9.59
CA GLU A 79 24.56 11.89 10.88
C GLU A 79 25.94 12.45 11.21
N GLN A 80 27.01 11.75 10.79
CA GLN A 80 28.39 12.16 11.05
C GLN A 80 28.94 13.13 10.00
N ARG A 81 28.22 13.33 8.89
CA ARG A 81 28.71 14.13 7.78
C ARG A 81 28.58 15.63 8.10
N ASN A 82 29.68 16.36 7.95
CA ASN A 82 29.69 17.83 8.08
C ASN A 82 29.95 18.50 6.71
N PRO A 83 28.92 18.65 5.86
CA PRO A 83 29.10 19.20 4.52
C PRO A 83 29.41 20.70 4.55
N GLN A 84 30.18 21.16 3.57
CA GLN A 84 30.42 22.59 3.34
C GLN A 84 29.10 23.25 2.90
N LYS A 85 28.53 24.08 3.76
CA LYS A 85 27.28 24.79 3.47
C LYS A 85 27.58 25.95 2.52
N VAL A 86 26.84 26.04 1.44
CA VAL A 86 26.89 27.15 0.49
C VAL A 86 25.54 27.87 0.47
N GLN A 87 25.56 29.20 0.38
CA GLN A 87 24.33 30.01 0.34
C GLN A 87 23.57 29.84 -0.97
N PHE A 88 24.31 29.71 -2.07
CA PHE A 88 23.79 29.48 -3.40
C PHE A 88 24.42 28.22 -3.98
N SER A 89 23.70 27.56 -4.89
CA SER A 89 24.24 26.41 -5.64
C SER A 89 25.49 26.82 -6.43
N VAL A 90 26.30 25.82 -6.83
CA VAL A 90 27.51 26.05 -7.64
C VAL A 90 27.15 26.84 -8.90
N ALA A 91 27.84 27.97 -9.10
CA ALA A 91 27.61 28.81 -10.27
C ALA A 91 27.97 28.07 -11.56
N ARG A 92 27.08 28.10 -12.55
CA ARG A 92 27.41 27.71 -13.92
C ARG A 92 28.08 28.92 -14.60
N PRO A 93 29.33 28.80 -15.08
CA PRO A 93 30.04 29.89 -15.75
C PRO A 93 29.40 30.26 -17.10
#